data_AF-B4H7D0-F1
#
_entry.id   AF-B4H7D0-F1
#
_cell.length_a   1.000
_cell.length_b   1.000
_cell.length_c   1.000
_cell.angle_alpha   90.00
_cell.angle_beta   90.00
_cell.angle_gamma   90.00
#
_symmetry.space_group_name_H-M   'P 1'
#
loop_
_entity.id
_entity.type
_entity.pdbx_description
1 polymer ?
#
loop_
_entity_poly.entity_id
_entity_poly.type
_entity_poly.pdbx_seq_one_letter_code
_entity_poly.pdbx_strand_id
1 'polypeptide(L)'
;MELFTVNRYTEDLRTRKDKEQKTSNEDEILQKLLQKAAKRKRKHEKAETRKQEEAPPEEKPQVEDTKVDEEEPAAKETRKEEATAVEDPTNSQDFKILGDTDSAMRKKVTEVLPPWLAYPTIIEGGSLLPDDDLEAGKDEASIENLSYLKDHTRQALKQMKIKRLFPVQRTVIPWILEAQGQPAPLRPRDICVSAPTGSGKTLAFAIPIVQLLNNRVRCKVRALVVLPVAELALQVFKVIRALCSKTELEVCLLSKQHRLEDEQEKLVEVYKGQIYSKADIVVTTPGRLVDHLHATKGFCLKSLKFLVIDEADRIMDAFFQKRLEPFGQPRRETSKSAAGVHTASNLP
;
A
#
# COMPACT_ATOMS: atom_id res chain seq x y z
N MET A 1 -11.02 8.94 3.44
CA MET A 1 -9.99 7.90 3.53
C MET A 1 -8.62 8.54 3.47
N GLU A 2 -7.66 8.04 4.23
CA GLU A 2 -6.23 8.43 4.19
C GLU A 2 -5.37 7.17 4.00
N LEU A 3 -4.28 7.25 3.24
CA LEU A 3 -3.43 6.11 2.90
C LEU A 3 -2.03 6.29 3.50
N PHE A 4 -1.67 5.38 4.40
CA PHE A 4 -0.32 5.26 4.93
C PHE A 4 0.45 4.20 4.14
N THR A 5 1.65 4.53 3.67
CA THR A 5 2.53 3.58 2.96
C THR A 5 3.85 3.40 3.68
N VAL A 6 4.28 2.17 3.93
CA VAL A 6 5.62 1.88 4.49
C VAL A 6 6.56 1.52 3.35
N ASN A 7 7.44 2.44 3.00
CA ASN A 7 8.36 2.24 1.88
C ASN A 7 9.69 1.63 2.34
N ARG A 8 10.09 0.49 1.76
CA ARG A 8 11.45 -0.08 1.93
C ARG A 8 12.49 0.55 1.00
N TYR A 9 12.06 1.14 -0.12
CA TYR A 9 12.94 1.61 -1.20
C TYR A 9 13.65 2.94 -0.89
N THR A 10 13.53 3.49 0.32
CA THR A 10 14.39 4.58 0.79
C THR A 10 15.85 4.13 0.92
N GLU A 11 16.13 2.84 1.15
CA GLU A 11 17.49 2.28 1.11
C GLU A 11 18.09 2.32 -0.30
N ASP A 12 17.32 2.00 -1.34
CA ASP A 12 17.78 2.11 -2.74
C ASP A 12 17.98 3.56 -3.19
N LEU A 13 17.22 4.52 -2.64
CA LEU A 13 17.41 5.94 -2.92
C LEU A 13 18.59 6.54 -2.13
N ARG A 14 18.84 6.07 -0.90
CA ARG A 14 20.04 6.42 -0.12
C ARG A 14 21.29 5.84 -0.78
N THR A 15 21.33 4.53 -1.04
CA THR A 15 22.48 3.92 -1.73
C THR A 15 22.70 4.41 -3.16
N ARG A 16 21.69 4.98 -3.84
CA ARG A 16 21.90 5.77 -5.07
C ARG A 16 22.58 7.11 -4.79
N LYS A 17 22.08 7.91 -3.83
CA LYS A 17 22.75 9.17 -3.42
C LYS A 17 24.17 8.95 -2.88
N ASP A 18 24.40 7.89 -2.12
CA ASP A 18 25.71 7.51 -1.60
C ASP A 18 26.65 7.03 -2.71
N LYS A 19 26.11 6.44 -3.79
CA LYS A 19 26.86 6.13 -5.01
C LYS A 19 27.16 7.41 -5.81
N GLU A 20 26.19 8.29 -5.99
CA GLU A 20 26.35 9.58 -6.68
C GLU A 20 27.39 10.48 -5.96
N GLN A 21 27.39 10.50 -4.63
CA GLN A 21 28.41 11.18 -3.82
C GLN A 21 29.77 10.46 -3.82
N LYS A 22 29.82 9.13 -4.00
CA LYS A 22 31.09 8.42 -4.22
C LYS A 22 31.66 8.71 -5.60
N THR A 23 30.84 8.67 -6.65
CA THR A 23 31.27 9.03 -8.00
C THR A 23 31.73 10.49 -8.06
N SER A 24 31.06 11.44 -7.40
CA SER A 24 31.54 12.84 -7.40
C SER A 24 32.92 13.00 -6.73
N ASN A 25 33.22 12.20 -5.69
CA ASN A 25 34.54 12.17 -5.07
C ASN A 25 35.59 11.48 -5.97
N GLU A 26 35.23 10.40 -6.65
CA GLU A 26 36.10 9.69 -7.60
C GLU A 26 36.38 10.55 -8.84
N ASP A 27 35.40 11.30 -9.36
CA ASP A 27 35.53 12.27 -10.44
C ASP A 27 36.39 13.47 -10.04
N GLU A 28 36.24 13.99 -8.81
CA GLU A 28 37.16 15.01 -8.27
C GLU A 28 38.61 14.48 -8.20
N ILE A 29 38.79 13.22 -7.78
CA ILE A 29 40.11 12.58 -7.74
C ILE A 29 40.66 12.39 -9.16
N LEU A 30 39.85 11.96 -10.13
CA LEU A 30 40.23 11.87 -11.54
C LEU A 30 40.63 13.23 -12.11
N GLN A 31 39.85 14.28 -11.88
CA GLN A 31 40.21 15.64 -12.32
C GLN A 31 41.50 16.13 -11.65
N LYS A 32 41.70 15.89 -10.34
CA LYS A 32 42.94 16.23 -9.63
C LYS A 32 44.14 15.43 -10.14
N LEU A 33 43.96 14.19 -10.59
CA LEU A 33 44.99 13.37 -11.24
C LEU A 33 45.29 13.85 -12.66
N LEU A 34 44.28 14.13 -13.48
CA LEU A 34 44.42 14.66 -14.84
C LEU A 34 45.09 16.05 -14.84
N GLN A 35 44.72 16.94 -13.92
CA GLN A 35 45.41 18.22 -13.73
C GLN A 35 46.87 18.04 -13.28
N LYS A 36 47.19 17.05 -12.44
CA LYS A 36 48.58 16.69 -12.09
C LYS A 36 49.34 16.14 -13.30
N ALA A 37 48.71 15.32 -14.14
CA ALA A 37 49.30 14.81 -15.37
C ALA A 37 49.56 15.92 -16.41
N ALA A 38 48.60 16.82 -16.62
CA ALA A 38 48.76 17.98 -17.49
C ALA A 38 49.86 18.95 -16.98
N LYS A 39 49.93 19.19 -15.66
CA LYS A 39 51.02 19.96 -15.04
C LYS A 39 52.38 19.25 -15.17
N ARG A 40 52.43 17.91 -15.20
CA ARG A 40 53.65 17.15 -15.49
C ARG A 40 54.06 17.25 -16.96
N LYS A 41 53.14 17.08 -17.93
CA LYS A 41 53.41 17.28 -19.37
C LYS A 41 53.94 18.70 -19.64
N ARG A 42 53.24 19.74 -19.18
CA ARG A 42 53.69 21.15 -19.31
C ARG A 42 55.04 21.44 -18.66
N LYS A 43 55.43 20.70 -17.61
CA LYS A 43 56.76 20.82 -16.99
C LYS A 43 57.85 20.03 -17.74
N HIS A 44 57.47 19.05 -18.57
CA HIS A 44 58.38 18.33 -19.46
C HIS A 44 58.61 19.14 -20.76
N GLU A 45 57.54 19.58 -21.43
CA GLU A 45 57.58 20.45 -22.61
C GLU A 45 58.42 21.72 -22.33
N LYS A 46 58.23 22.34 -21.15
CA LYS A 46 58.98 23.53 -20.70
C LYS A 46 60.40 23.24 -20.19
N ALA A 47 60.81 21.97 -20.11
CA ALA A 47 62.18 21.55 -19.88
C ALA A 47 62.88 21.12 -21.20
N GLU A 48 62.12 20.73 -22.22
CA GLU A 48 62.61 20.43 -23.56
C GLU A 48 62.85 21.71 -24.37
N THR A 49 61.94 22.70 -24.34
CA THR A 49 62.18 24.03 -24.96
C THR A 49 63.44 24.69 -24.40
N ARG A 50 63.68 24.57 -23.09
CA ARG A 50 64.88 25.11 -22.43
C ARG A 50 66.19 24.33 -22.73
N LYS A 51 66.14 23.35 -23.63
CA LYS A 51 67.32 22.69 -24.22
C LYS A 51 67.51 23.03 -25.71
N GLN A 52 66.65 23.87 -26.29
CA GLN A 52 66.71 24.27 -27.70
C GLN A 52 67.13 25.74 -27.88
N GLU A 53 67.45 26.45 -26.80
CA GLU A 53 67.91 27.86 -26.82
C GLU A 53 69.45 28.01 -27.02
N GLU A 54 70.20 26.90 -27.21
CA GLU A 54 71.66 26.90 -27.45
C GLU A 54 72.02 26.32 -28.84
N ALA A 55 71.55 26.94 -29.93
CA ALA A 55 72.02 26.70 -31.30
C ALA A 55 71.85 27.94 -32.22
N PRO A 56 72.76 28.22 -33.18
CA PRO A 56 72.62 29.34 -34.12
C PRO A 56 71.63 29.08 -35.28
N PRO A 57 71.18 30.13 -36.02
CA PRO A 57 70.13 30.03 -37.03
C PRO A 57 70.63 29.96 -38.51
N GLU A 58 69.81 29.38 -39.38
CA GLU A 58 69.81 29.59 -40.85
C GLU A 58 68.35 29.73 -41.37
N GLU A 59 68.17 30.00 -42.67
CA GLU A 59 67.07 30.84 -43.19
C GLU A 59 65.80 30.13 -43.73
N LYS A 60 64.79 30.94 -44.11
CA LYS A 60 63.48 30.54 -44.68
C LYS A 60 63.54 30.40 -46.21
N PRO A 61 62.47 29.87 -46.86
CA PRO A 61 61.47 30.79 -47.47
C PRO A 61 60.00 30.55 -47.02
N GLN A 62 59.07 31.35 -47.58
CA GLN A 62 57.61 31.38 -47.31
C GLN A 62 56.80 30.98 -48.56
N VAL A 63 55.50 30.62 -48.43
CA VAL A 63 54.35 31.03 -49.28
C VAL A 63 53.03 31.00 -48.44
N GLU A 64 52.02 31.80 -48.83
CA GLU A 64 50.68 32.12 -48.26
C GLU A 64 49.59 30.99 -48.33
N ASP A 65 48.39 31.04 -47.70
CA ASP A 65 47.90 31.74 -46.47
C ASP A 65 47.01 30.80 -45.57
N THR A 66 45.66 30.68 -45.54
CA THR A 66 44.47 31.26 -46.26
C THR A 66 43.19 31.12 -45.35
N LYS A 67 42.10 31.91 -45.52
CA LYS A 67 41.06 32.13 -44.46
C LYS A 67 39.54 32.06 -44.83
N VAL A 68 38.72 31.73 -43.80
CA VAL A 68 37.23 31.78 -43.60
C VAL A 68 36.91 31.53 -42.10
N ASP A 69 35.88 31.99 -41.34
CA ASP A 69 34.66 32.84 -41.51
C ASP A 69 33.41 32.07 -42.12
N GLU A 70 32.09 32.22 -41.79
CA GLU A 70 31.20 33.30 -41.23
C GLU A 70 30.09 32.88 -40.15
N GLU A 71 28.76 32.95 -40.42
CA GLU A 71 27.73 33.58 -39.50
C GLU A 71 26.23 33.03 -39.40
N GLU A 72 25.29 33.76 -38.74
CA GLU A 72 23.85 33.45 -38.35
C GLU A 72 22.78 34.37 -39.06
N PRO A 73 21.55 34.85 -38.59
CA PRO A 73 20.73 34.74 -37.34
C PRO A 73 19.19 34.38 -37.52
N ALA A 74 18.27 34.70 -36.56
CA ALA A 74 16.83 34.26 -36.50
C ALA A 74 15.73 35.29 -36.04
N ALA A 75 14.41 34.99 -36.23
CA ALA A 75 13.18 35.68 -35.68
C ALA A 75 11.85 34.85 -35.95
N LYS A 76 10.81 34.67 -35.08
CA LYS A 76 9.63 35.51 -34.60
C LYS A 76 8.53 35.83 -35.67
N GLU A 77 7.19 36.02 -35.44
CA GLU A 77 6.31 36.32 -34.27
C GLU A 77 4.74 36.11 -34.52
N THR A 78 3.83 36.45 -33.56
CA THR A 78 2.30 36.56 -33.61
C THR A 78 1.44 35.26 -33.57
N ARG A 79 0.07 35.18 -33.49
CA ARG A 79 -1.12 36.12 -33.46
C ARG A 79 -2.32 35.61 -32.56
N LYS A 80 -3.61 35.73 -32.96
CA LYS A 80 -4.91 35.47 -32.22
C LYS A 80 -6.15 35.34 -33.16
N GLU A 81 -7.31 34.77 -32.71
CA GLU A 81 -8.72 35.33 -32.73
C GLU A 81 -9.85 34.35 -32.25
N GLU A 82 -11.11 34.82 -32.10
CA GLU A 82 -12.28 34.13 -31.46
C GLU A 82 -13.62 34.33 -32.23
N ALA A 83 -14.64 33.45 -32.06
CA ALA A 83 -16.05 33.67 -32.48
C ALA A 83 -17.07 32.67 -31.83
N THR A 84 -18.38 32.98 -31.84
CA THR A 84 -19.49 32.18 -31.24
C THR A 84 -20.80 32.15 -32.08
N ALA A 85 -21.61 31.07 -31.98
CA ALA A 85 -22.87 30.84 -32.73
C ALA A 85 -23.88 29.92 -31.98
N VAL A 86 -25.15 29.81 -32.44
CA VAL A 86 -26.30 29.16 -31.73
C VAL A 86 -27.39 28.59 -32.69
N GLU A 87 -28.32 27.79 -32.14
CA GLU A 87 -29.74 27.54 -32.52
C GLU A 87 -30.17 26.61 -33.70
N ASP A 88 -30.37 25.31 -33.35
CA ASP A 88 -31.66 24.54 -33.34
C ASP A 88 -32.50 24.28 -34.67
N PRO A 89 -33.62 23.49 -34.69
CA PRO A 89 -33.57 22.19 -35.39
C PRO A 89 -34.76 21.80 -36.32
N THR A 90 -34.52 20.91 -37.32
CA THR A 90 -35.62 20.22 -38.06
C THR A 90 -35.34 18.75 -38.45
N ASN A 91 -36.21 17.88 -37.94
CA ASN A 91 -36.54 16.48 -38.27
C ASN A 91 -36.23 15.93 -39.70
N SER A 92 -35.48 14.81 -39.78
CA SER A 92 -35.63 13.75 -40.80
C SER A 92 -35.53 12.36 -40.16
N GLN A 93 -36.20 11.35 -40.74
CA GLN A 93 -36.27 9.98 -40.21
C GLN A 93 -35.36 9.03 -40.98
N ASP A 94 -34.07 8.98 -40.62
CA ASP A 94 -33.09 8.11 -41.28
C ASP A 94 -32.81 6.84 -40.47
N PHE A 95 -33.10 5.67 -41.08
CA PHE A 95 -32.84 4.36 -40.47
C PHE A 95 -31.34 4.06 -40.45
N LYS A 96 -30.72 4.22 -39.26
CA LYS A 96 -29.28 4.03 -39.09
C LYS A 96 -28.84 2.58 -39.30
N ILE A 97 -28.18 2.33 -40.42
CA ILE A 97 -27.62 1.01 -40.78
C ILE A 97 -26.51 0.64 -39.78
N LEU A 98 -26.58 -0.57 -39.23
CA LEU A 98 -25.63 -1.07 -38.24
C LEU A 98 -24.28 -1.44 -38.92
N GLY A 99 -23.41 -0.46 -39.06
CA GLY A 99 -22.08 -0.62 -39.63
C GLY A 99 -21.35 0.69 -39.93
N ASP A 100 -22.07 1.81 -40.07
CA ASP A 100 -21.44 3.11 -40.34
C ASP A 100 -20.70 3.64 -39.11
N THR A 101 -19.46 4.11 -39.30
CA THR A 101 -18.48 4.35 -38.24
C THR A 101 -18.62 5.73 -37.62
N ASP A 102 -19.79 5.95 -37.02
CA ASP A 102 -20.08 7.13 -36.23
C ASP A 102 -19.22 7.12 -34.96
N SER A 103 -18.01 7.67 -35.08
CA SER A 103 -17.00 7.76 -34.03
C SER A 103 -17.37 8.86 -33.04
N ALA A 104 -18.57 8.74 -32.44
CA ALA A 104 -19.04 9.54 -31.33
C ALA A 104 -17.95 9.55 -30.26
N MET A 105 -17.27 10.69 -30.14
CA MET A 105 -15.97 10.80 -29.48
C MET A 105 -16.09 10.39 -28.02
N ARG A 106 -15.76 9.13 -27.72
CA ARG A 106 -15.97 8.51 -26.41
C ARG A 106 -15.34 9.39 -25.35
N LYS A 107 -16.20 10.01 -24.51
CA LYS A 107 -15.83 11.04 -23.53
C LYS A 107 -14.60 10.59 -22.76
N LYS A 108 -13.45 11.17 -23.10
CA LYS A 108 -12.13 10.58 -22.82
C LYS A 108 -11.97 10.41 -21.31
N VAL A 109 -12.05 9.16 -20.85
CA VAL A 109 -12.05 8.84 -19.42
C VAL A 109 -10.67 9.19 -18.87
N THR A 110 -10.57 10.36 -18.25
CA THR A 110 -9.43 10.73 -17.43
C THR A 110 -9.52 9.90 -16.16
N GLU A 111 -8.74 8.82 -16.08
CA GLU A 111 -8.60 7.98 -14.88
C GLU A 111 -7.84 8.74 -13.79
N VAL A 112 -8.49 9.74 -13.21
CA VAL A 112 -7.97 10.51 -12.08
C VAL A 112 -8.09 9.64 -10.84
N LEU A 113 -6.96 9.10 -10.38
CA LEU A 113 -6.88 8.40 -9.11
C LEU A 113 -7.40 9.31 -7.98
N PRO A 114 -8.19 8.79 -7.02
CA PRO A 114 -8.66 9.57 -5.88
C PRO A 114 -7.50 10.24 -5.14
N PRO A 115 -7.63 11.50 -4.65
CA PRO A 115 -6.51 12.23 -4.05
C PRO A 115 -5.80 11.50 -2.90
N TRP A 116 -6.54 10.71 -2.11
CA TRP A 116 -5.98 9.90 -1.02
C TRP A 116 -5.10 8.73 -1.50
N LEU A 117 -5.27 8.28 -2.75
CA LEU A 117 -4.48 7.24 -3.40
C LEU A 117 -3.33 7.84 -4.22
N ALA A 118 -3.53 9.03 -4.80
CA ALA A 118 -2.50 9.78 -5.51
C ALA A 118 -1.44 10.40 -4.57
N TYR A 119 -1.84 10.79 -3.36
CA TYR A 119 -0.97 11.47 -2.37
C TYR A 119 -0.94 10.71 -1.03
N PRO A 120 -0.26 9.54 -0.97
CA PRO A 120 -0.11 8.77 0.26
C PRO A 120 0.79 9.47 1.29
N THR A 121 0.48 9.29 2.57
CA THR A 121 1.39 9.59 3.68
C THR A 121 2.47 8.50 3.74
N ILE A 122 3.67 8.84 3.27
CA ILE A 122 4.81 7.92 3.30
C ILE A 122 5.39 7.88 4.72
N ILE A 123 5.35 6.70 5.33
CA ILE A 123 6.06 6.37 6.56
C ILE A 123 7.46 5.92 6.16
N GLU A 124 8.46 6.78 6.37
CA GLU A 124 9.86 6.41 6.13
C GLU A 124 10.29 5.26 7.04
N GLY A 125 11.05 4.32 6.47
CA GLY A 125 11.62 3.18 7.17
C GLY A 125 12.72 3.58 8.14
N GLY A 126 12.35 4.08 9.33
CA GLY A 126 13.26 4.14 10.46
C GLY A 126 13.72 2.73 10.81
N SER A 127 14.95 2.39 10.42
CA SER A 127 15.54 1.07 10.68
C SER A 127 15.54 0.79 12.17
N LEU A 128 14.92 -0.33 12.58
CA LEU A 128 15.07 -0.81 13.94
C LEU A 128 16.47 -1.43 14.05
N LEU A 129 17.44 -0.62 14.48
CA LEU A 129 18.76 -1.08 14.89
C LEU A 129 18.62 -2.26 15.87
N PRO A 130 19.54 -3.24 15.86
CA PRO A 130 19.62 -4.28 16.88
C PRO A 130 19.47 -3.75 18.31
N ASP A 131 18.95 -4.57 19.22
CA ASP A 131 18.80 -4.18 20.64
C ASP A 131 20.16 -3.85 21.29
N ASP A 132 21.26 -4.37 20.74
CA ASP A 132 22.63 -4.20 21.25
C ASP A 132 23.29 -2.87 20.79
N ASP A 133 22.79 -2.24 19.73
CA ASP A 133 23.36 -1.02 19.11
C ASP A 133 22.76 0.28 19.69
N LEU A 134 22.00 0.22 20.79
CA LEU A 134 21.22 1.34 21.32
C LEU A 134 21.71 1.83 22.68
N GLU A 135 22.06 3.11 22.76
CA GLU A 135 22.35 3.78 24.04
C GLU A 135 21.12 3.79 24.96
N ALA A 136 21.29 3.28 26.18
CA ALA A 136 20.26 3.23 27.20
C ALA A 136 19.78 4.66 27.57
N GLY A 137 18.57 5.01 27.11
CA GLY A 137 17.90 6.28 27.42
C GLY A 137 17.48 7.12 26.21
N LYS A 138 17.93 6.81 24.99
CA LYS A 138 17.60 7.60 23.77
C LYS A 138 16.60 6.93 22.81
N ASP A 139 16.07 5.75 23.14
CA ASP A 139 15.12 5.05 22.28
C ASP A 139 13.69 5.62 22.38
N GLU A 140 13.36 6.57 21.52
CA GLU A 140 12.00 7.09 21.33
C GLU A 140 10.99 6.02 20.87
N ALA A 141 11.43 4.87 20.35
CA ALA A 141 10.55 3.78 19.93
C ALA A 141 10.23 2.78 21.06
N SER A 142 10.85 2.90 22.23
CA SER A 142 10.61 2.08 23.42
C SER A 142 9.20 2.27 23.96
N ILE A 143 8.51 1.15 24.27
CA ILE A 143 7.13 1.16 24.81
C ILE A 143 6.98 1.93 26.13
N GLU A 144 8.08 2.26 26.82
CA GLU A 144 8.05 3.02 28.07
C GLU A 144 7.96 4.54 27.83
N ASN A 145 8.53 5.02 26.72
CA ASN A 145 8.56 6.43 26.34
C ASN A 145 7.29 6.89 25.59
N LEU A 146 6.54 5.95 25.01
CA LEU A 146 5.35 6.23 24.20
C LEU A 146 4.13 6.60 25.07
N SER A 147 3.93 7.91 25.30
CA SER A 147 2.89 8.48 26.18
C SER A 147 1.45 8.07 25.84
N TYR A 148 1.15 7.77 24.57
CA TYR A 148 -0.17 7.32 24.13
C TYR A 148 -0.51 5.85 24.47
N LEU A 149 0.45 5.10 25.03
CA LEU A 149 0.23 3.72 25.49
C LEU A 149 -0.21 3.69 26.97
N LYS A 150 -1.40 3.12 27.23
CA LYS A 150 -1.96 2.89 28.57
C LYS A 150 -1.25 1.74 29.30
N ASP A 151 -1.28 1.74 30.63
CA ASP A 151 -0.53 0.77 31.46
C ASP A 151 -0.89 -0.69 31.18
N HIS A 152 -2.18 -1.02 30.98
CA HIS A 152 -2.59 -2.38 30.64
C HIS A 152 -1.98 -2.85 29.31
N THR A 153 -1.90 -1.96 28.32
CA THR A 153 -1.27 -2.21 27.02
C THR A 153 0.24 -2.33 27.16
N ARG A 154 0.90 -1.43 27.92
CA ARG A 154 2.34 -1.52 28.22
C ARG A 154 2.68 -2.86 28.88
N GLN A 155 1.88 -3.30 29.86
CA GLN A 155 2.05 -4.61 30.52
C GLN A 155 1.84 -5.79 29.57
N ALA A 156 0.79 -5.76 28.73
CA ALA A 156 0.54 -6.83 27.76
C ALA A 156 1.66 -6.92 26.71
N LEU A 157 2.15 -5.80 26.20
CA LEU A 157 3.30 -5.77 25.27
C LEU A 157 4.58 -6.33 25.91
N LYS A 158 4.85 -6.01 27.19
CA LYS A 158 5.95 -6.65 27.96
C LYS A 158 5.77 -8.16 28.07
N GLN A 159 4.56 -8.66 28.34
CA GLN A 159 4.27 -10.11 28.35
C GLN A 159 4.48 -10.76 26.98
N MET A 160 4.17 -10.05 25.90
CA MET A 160 4.44 -10.46 24.51
C MET A 160 5.92 -10.30 24.09
N LYS A 161 6.81 -9.89 25.00
CA LYS A 161 8.24 -9.59 24.77
C LYS A 161 8.52 -8.47 23.76
N ILE A 162 7.55 -7.58 23.52
CA ILE A 162 7.67 -6.45 22.60
C ILE A 162 8.27 -5.25 23.35
N LYS A 163 9.53 -4.91 23.06
CA LYS A 163 10.22 -3.74 23.63
C LYS A 163 9.97 -2.44 22.86
N ARG A 164 9.85 -2.52 21.53
CA ARG A 164 9.83 -1.39 20.59
C ARG A 164 8.71 -1.53 19.58
N LEU A 165 8.18 -0.41 19.08
CA LEU A 165 7.14 -0.41 18.03
C LEU A 165 7.70 -0.09 16.64
N PHE A 166 7.23 -0.83 15.63
CA PHE A 166 7.57 -0.60 14.21
C PHE A 166 7.09 0.78 13.74
N PRO A 167 7.71 1.38 12.68
CA PRO A 167 7.30 2.69 12.16
C PRO A 167 5.79 2.80 11.88
N VAL A 168 5.19 1.79 11.24
CA VAL A 168 3.73 1.77 10.97
C VAL A 168 2.88 1.85 12.23
N GLN A 169 3.33 1.23 13.32
CA GLN A 169 2.65 1.24 14.61
C GLN A 169 2.80 2.62 15.25
N ARG A 170 4.01 3.21 15.22
CA ARG A 170 4.28 4.54 15.76
C ARG A 170 3.50 5.66 15.07
N THR A 171 3.18 5.53 13.78
CA THR A 171 2.32 6.49 13.06
C THR A 171 0.82 6.20 13.24
N VAL A 172 0.38 4.96 13.00
CA VAL A 172 -1.06 4.64 12.90
C VAL A 172 -1.75 4.58 14.27
N ILE A 173 -1.05 4.16 15.34
CA ILE A 173 -1.66 4.05 16.68
C ILE A 173 -2.10 5.43 17.23
N PRO A 174 -1.22 6.46 17.35
CA PRO A 174 -1.65 7.77 17.83
C PRO A 174 -2.71 8.39 16.91
N TRP A 175 -2.57 8.29 15.58
CA TRP A 175 -3.58 8.78 14.63
C TRP A 175 -4.98 8.20 14.91
N ILE A 176 -5.11 6.89 15.15
CA ILE A 176 -6.41 6.27 15.46
C ILE A 176 -6.94 6.75 16.84
N LEU A 177 -6.06 6.90 17.83
CA LEU A 177 -6.45 7.38 19.17
C LEU A 177 -6.95 8.83 19.13
N GLU A 178 -6.23 9.70 18.44
CA GLU A 178 -6.55 11.13 18.27
C GLU A 178 -7.83 11.33 17.44
N ALA A 179 -7.96 10.62 16.30
CA ALA A 179 -9.13 10.70 15.44
C ALA A 179 -10.41 10.15 16.12
N GLN A 180 -10.29 9.18 17.03
CA GLN A 180 -11.40 8.68 17.85
C GLN A 180 -11.68 9.55 19.10
N GLY A 181 -10.79 10.48 19.45
CA GLY A 181 -10.98 11.47 20.50
C GLY A 181 -11.78 12.71 20.06
N GLN A 182 -12.00 12.90 18.76
CA GLN A 182 -12.71 14.05 18.22
C GLN A 182 -14.21 14.04 18.54
N PRO A 183 -14.82 15.19 18.89
CA PRO A 183 -16.25 15.29 19.15
C PRO A 183 -17.07 15.23 17.85
N ALA A 184 -18.31 14.76 17.94
CA ALA A 184 -19.26 14.87 16.84
C ALA A 184 -19.47 16.36 16.45
N PRO A 185 -19.57 16.72 15.15
CA PRO A 185 -19.77 15.83 14.00
C PRO A 185 -18.50 15.26 13.37
N LEU A 186 -17.30 15.56 13.89
CA LEU A 186 -16.01 15.16 13.32
C LEU A 186 -15.73 13.67 13.53
N ARG A 187 -16.40 12.81 12.74
CA ARG A 187 -16.12 11.38 12.73
C ARG A 187 -14.70 11.11 12.19
N PRO A 188 -13.95 10.16 12.78
CA PRO A 188 -12.69 9.70 12.22
C PRO A 188 -12.88 9.22 10.78
N ARG A 189 -11.88 9.50 9.94
CA ARG A 189 -11.84 9.06 8.54
C ARG A 189 -11.42 7.59 8.45
N ASP A 190 -11.81 6.91 7.38
CA ASP A 190 -11.27 5.58 7.08
C ASP A 190 -9.77 5.66 6.79
N ILE A 191 -9.02 4.60 7.11
CA ILE A 191 -7.61 4.50 6.74
C ILE A 191 -7.36 3.27 5.85
N CYS A 192 -6.40 3.40 4.95
CA CYS A 192 -5.76 2.30 4.26
C CYS A 192 -4.28 2.27 4.69
N VAL A 193 -3.72 1.08 4.94
CA VAL A 193 -2.34 0.92 5.40
C VAL A 193 -1.64 -0.11 4.51
N SER A 194 -0.86 0.38 3.55
CA SER A 194 -0.04 -0.45 2.66
C SER A 194 1.35 -0.63 3.26
N ALA A 195 1.61 -1.82 3.79
CA ALA A 195 2.90 -2.18 4.37
C ALA A 195 3.19 -3.67 4.15
N PRO A 196 4.45 -4.06 3.86
CA PRO A 196 4.79 -5.44 3.59
C PRO A 196 4.56 -6.34 4.82
N THR A 197 4.32 -7.63 4.57
CA THR A 197 4.18 -8.65 5.61
C THR A 197 5.38 -8.63 6.57
N GLY A 198 5.12 -8.78 7.87
CA GLY A 198 6.13 -8.63 8.92
C GLY A 198 6.28 -7.19 9.47
N SER A 199 5.73 -6.16 8.82
CA SER A 199 5.81 -4.77 9.31
C SER A 199 5.00 -4.48 10.59
N GLY A 200 4.34 -5.48 11.18
CA GLY A 200 3.58 -5.32 12.42
C GLY A 200 2.17 -4.71 12.28
N LYS A 201 1.57 -4.70 11.07
CA LYS A 201 0.22 -4.18 10.76
C LYS A 201 -0.84 -4.55 11.81
N THR A 202 -0.87 -5.82 12.23
CA THR A 202 -1.87 -6.36 13.17
C THR A 202 -1.93 -5.59 14.50
N LEU A 203 -0.78 -5.24 15.07
CA LEU A 203 -0.73 -4.47 16.32
C LEU A 203 -1.04 -2.99 16.12
N ALA A 204 -0.79 -2.45 14.92
CA ALA A 204 -1.10 -1.05 14.60
C ALA A 204 -2.60 -0.75 14.68
N PHE A 205 -3.48 -1.70 14.34
CA PHE A 205 -4.92 -1.60 14.59
C PHE A 205 -5.34 -2.19 15.94
N ALA A 206 -4.74 -3.29 16.41
CA ALA A 206 -5.19 -3.96 17.64
C ALA A 206 -4.95 -3.12 18.90
N ILE A 207 -3.82 -2.42 19.00
CA ILE A 207 -3.48 -1.55 20.15
C ILE A 207 -4.54 -0.46 20.39
N PRO A 208 -4.85 0.42 19.43
CA PRO A 208 -5.83 1.48 19.66
C PRO A 208 -7.25 0.92 19.86
N ILE A 209 -7.62 -0.16 19.16
CA ILE A 209 -8.92 -0.83 19.39
C ILE A 209 -9.04 -1.30 20.84
N VAL A 210 -8.06 -2.05 21.37
CA VAL A 210 -8.09 -2.51 22.78
C VAL A 210 -8.13 -1.32 23.74
N GLN A 211 -7.28 -0.31 23.56
CA GLN A 211 -7.25 0.87 24.44
C GLN A 211 -8.54 1.69 24.44
N LEU A 212 -9.26 1.75 23.32
CA LEU A 212 -10.51 2.50 23.18
C LEU A 212 -11.75 1.69 23.60
N LEU A 213 -11.70 0.35 23.49
CA LEU A 213 -12.78 -0.53 23.92
C LEU A 213 -12.73 -0.87 25.42
N ASN A 214 -11.56 -0.84 26.06
CA ASN A 214 -11.39 -1.24 27.47
C ASN A 214 -12.38 -0.55 28.44
N ASN A 215 -12.76 0.70 28.17
CA ASN A 215 -13.68 1.47 29.01
C ASN A 215 -15.18 1.14 28.72
N ARG A 216 -15.53 -0.13 28.43
CA ARG A 216 -16.89 -0.54 28.03
C ARG A 216 -17.79 -0.89 29.21
N VAL A 217 -19.02 -0.37 29.21
CA VAL A 217 -20.02 -0.59 30.29
C VAL A 217 -20.76 -1.93 30.17
N ARG A 218 -20.84 -2.52 28.97
CA ARG A 218 -21.51 -3.81 28.70
C ARG A 218 -20.82 -4.53 27.54
N CYS A 219 -20.64 -5.84 27.61
CA CYS A 219 -20.09 -6.63 26.49
C CYS A 219 -20.99 -6.52 25.25
N LYS A 220 -20.41 -6.13 24.10
CA LYS A 220 -21.06 -6.01 22.79
C LYS A 220 -20.01 -5.93 21.70
N VAL A 221 -20.25 -6.59 20.57
CA VAL A 221 -19.41 -6.50 19.37
C VAL A 221 -19.25 -5.04 18.93
N ARG A 222 -18.03 -4.52 19.10
CA ARG A 222 -17.61 -3.15 18.78
C ARG A 222 -16.44 -3.10 17.80
N ALA A 223 -15.65 -4.17 17.72
CA ALA A 223 -14.67 -4.34 16.66
C ALA A 223 -14.90 -5.65 15.90
N LEU A 224 -14.73 -5.59 14.59
CA LEU A 224 -14.83 -6.71 13.66
C LEU A 224 -13.59 -6.70 12.77
N VAL A 225 -12.82 -7.78 12.80
CA VAL A 225 -11.61 -7.97 12.00
C VAL A 225 -11.87 -9.10 11.01
N VAL A 226 -11.83 -8.78 9.72
CA VAL A 226 -12.12 -9.70 8.63
C VAL A 226 -10.82 -10.06 7.90
N LEU A 227 -10.58 -11.35 7.71
CA LEU A 227 -9.38 -11.90 7.07
C LEU A 227 -9.75 -12.93 6.00
N PRO A 228 -8.94 -13.13 4.94
CA PRO A 228 -9.31 -13.99 3.82
C PRO A 228 -9.41 -15.48 4.19
N VAL A 229 -8.56 -15.97 5.10
CA VAL A 229 -8.47 -17.40 5.47
C VAL A 229 -8.43 -17.63 6.98
N ALA A 230 -8.81 -18.83 7.40
CA ALA A 230 -9.02 -19.20 8.79
C ALA A 230 -7.73 -19.21 9.61
N GLU A 231 -6.60 -19.51 8.98
CA GLU A 231 -5.27 -19.63 9.58
C GLU A 231 -4.74 -18.25 9.99
N LEU A 232 -4.91 -17.25 9.12
CA LEU A 232 -4.59 -15.85 9.42
C LEU A 232 -5.54 -15.29 10.49
N ALA A 233 -6.84 -15.63 10.41
CA ALA A 233 -7.79 -15.25 11.46
C ALA A 233 -7.40 -15.82 12.84
N LEU A 234 -6.95 -17.07 12.91
CA LEU A 234 -6.43 -17.70 14.13
C LEU A 234 -5.12 -17.03 14.63
N GLN A 235 -4.24 -16.60 13.74
CA GLN A 235 -3.03 -15.84 14.10
C GLN A 235 -3.38 -14.48 14.71
N VAL A 236 -4.22 -13.69 14.03
CA VAL A 236 -4.65 -12.36 14.51
C VAL A 236 -5.46 -12.46 15.80
N PHE A 237 -6.33 -13.47 15.92
CA PHE A 237 -7.05 -13.78 17.16
C PHE A 237 -6.09 -14.01 18.34
N LYS A 238 -5.02 -14.81 18.16
CA LYS A 238 -4.01 -15.03 19.21
C LYS A 238 -3.30 -13.74 19.62
N VAL A 239 -2.96 -12.87 18.66
CA VAL A 239 -2.32 -11.56 18.92
C VAL A 239 -3.25 -10.64 19.71
N ILE A 240 -4.52 -10.49 19.29
CA ILE A 240 -5.50 -9.64 19.99
C ILE A 240 -5.80 -10.20 21.38
N ARG A 241 -5.98 -11.52 21.52
CA ARG A 241 -6.26 -12.16 22.82
C ARG A 241 -5.09 -12.02 23.80
N ALA A 242 -3.84 -12.09 23.33
CA ALA A 242 -2.66 -11.83 24.15
C ALA A 242 -2.59 -10.37 24.60
N LEU A 243 -2.96 -9.43 23.72
CA LEU A 243 -3.04 -8.00 24.03
C LEU A 243 -4.17 -7.66 25.03
N CYS A 244 -5.28 -8.40 25.00
CA CYS A 244 -6.38 -8.27 25.96
C CYS A 244 -6.09 -8.87 27.36
N SER A 245 -4.91 -9.48 27.61
CA SER A 245 -4.60 -10.20 28.86
C SER A 245 -4.69 -9.37 30.16
N LYS A 246 -4.77 -8.04 30.03
CA LYS A 246 -4.88 -7.04 31.10
C LYS A 246 -6.18 -6.24 31.05
N THR A 247 -7.21 -6.78 30.40
CA THR A 247 -8.50 -6.13 30.16
C THR A 247 -9.65 -7.13 30.34
N GLU A 248 -10.87 -6.63 30.54
CA GLU A 248 -12.10 -7.46 30.53
C GLU A 248 -12.65 -7.71 29.11
N LEU A 249 -11.89 -7.42 28.04
CA LEU A 249 -12.39 -7.48 26.67
C LEU A 249 -12.40 -8.91 26.14
N GLU A 250 -13.60 -9.39 25.82
CA GLU A 250 -13.76 -10.71 25.25
C GLU A 250 -13.55 -10.70 23.73
N VAL A 251 -12.79 -11.68 23.26
CA VAL A 251 -12.37 -11.84 21.87
C VAL A 251 -12.89 -13.18 21.37
N CYS A 252 -13.58 -13.18 20.23
CA CYS A 252 -14.13 -14.39 19.60
C CYS A 252 -13.51 -14.63 18.22
N LEU A 253 -13.29 -15.90 17.87
CA LEU A 253 -12.84 -16.36 16.55
C LEU A 253 -13.97 -17.13 15.89
N LEU A 254 -14.30 -16.77 14.64
CA LEU A 254 -15.33 -17.42 13.84
C LEU A 254 -14.71 -17.85 12.50
N SER A 255 -14.21 -19.08 12.41
CA SER A 255 -13.31 -19.51 11.33
C SER A 255 -13.76 -20.73 10.53
N LYS A 256 -14.93 -21.31 10.83
CA LYS A 256 -15.41 -22.62 10.35
C LYS A 256 -14.54 -23.83 10.78
N GLN A 257 -13.51 -23.62 11.60
CA GLN A 257 -12.68 -24.69 12.18
C GLN A 257 -13.38 -25.38 13.36
N HIS A 258 -14.45 -24.78 13.89
CA HIS A 258 -15.33 -25.34 14.92
C HIS A 258 -16.77 -25.45 14.40
N ARG A 259 -17.63 -26.19 15.12
CA ARG A 259 -19.06 -26.27 14.77
C ARG A 259 -19.71 -24.90 14.91
N LEU A 260 -20.83 -24.68 14.21
CA LEU A 260 -21.54 -23.40 14.30
C LEU A 260 -22.05 -23.20 15.73
N GLU A 261 -22.64 -24.24 16.30
CA GLU A 261 -23.07 -24.36 17.69
C GLU A 261 -21.96 -23.89 18.68
N ASP A 262 -20.76 -24.48 18.60
CA ASP A 262 -19.63 -24.14 19.48
C ASP A 262 -19.24 -22.66 19.40
N GLU A 263 -19.35 -22.04 18.22
CA GLU A 263 -19.04 -20.62 18.01
C GLU A 263 -20.20 -19.71 18.44
N GLN A 264 -21.45 -20.18 18.39
CA GLN A 264 -22.63 -19.46 18.89
C GLN A 264 -22.59 -19.29 20.41
N GLU A 265 -22.26 -20.34 21.17
CA GLU A 265 -22.12 -20.28 22.64
C GLU A 265 -20.99 -19.34 23.11
N LYS A 266 -20.05 -19.01 22.22
CA LYS A 266 -18.97 -18.03 22.46
C LYS A 266 -19.36 -16.60 22.06
N LEU A 267 -20.39 -16.42 21.24
CA LEU A 267 -20.87 -15.11 20.78
C LEU A 267 -22.01 -14.53 21.61
N VAL A 268 -22.93 -15.38 22.07
CA VAL A 268 -24.17 -14.96 22.73
C VAL A 268 -24.49 -15.80 23.97
N GLU A 269 -25.20 -15.19 24.92
CA GLU A 269 -25.75 -15.84 26.11
C GLU A 269 -27.25 -15.58 26.18
N VAL A 270 -28.02 -16.54 26.69
CA VAL A 270 -29.45 -16.36 26.97
C VAL A 270 -29.66 -16.38 28.48
N TYR A 271 -29.93 -15.22 29.07
CA TYR A 271 -30.15 -15.08 30.51
C TYR A 271 -31.50 -14.41 30.79
N LYS A 272 -32.34 -15.05 31.62
CA LYS A 272 -33.72 -14.61 31.91
C LYS A 272 -34.56 -14.28 30.66
N GLY A 273 -34.40 -15.08 29.60
CA GLY A 273 -35.10 -14.91 28.32
C GLY A 273 -34.58 -13.78 27.41
N GLN A 274 -33.59 -12.99 27.85
CA GLN A 274 -32.94 -11.97 27.04
C GLN A 274 -31.60 -12.48 26.48
N ILE A 275 -31.24 -12.02 25.28
CA ILE A 275 -29.99 -12.40 24.62
C ILE A 275 -28.95 -11.30 24.81
N TYR A 276 -27.80 -11.68 25.36
CA TYR A 276 -26.64 -10.83 25.58
C TYR A 276 -25.50 -11.25 24.66
N SER A 277 -24.59 -10.31 24.36
CA SER A 277 -23.38 -10.62 23.59
C SER A 277 -22.22 -10.90 24.54
N LYS A 278 -21.47 -11.97 24.24
CA LYS A 278 -20.31 -12.42 25.03
C LYS A 278 -18.97 -11.97 24.46
N ALA A 279 -18.95 -11.27 23.32
CA ALA A 279 -17.73 -10.81 22.65
C ALA A 279 -17.75 -9.30 22.38
N ASP A 280 -16.63 -8.62 22.62
CA ASP A 280 -16.42 -7.21 22.23
C ASP A 280 -15.67 -7.08 20.91
N ILE A 281 -14.77 -8.02 20.63
CA ILE A 281 -13.97 -8.09 19.41
C ILE A 281 -14.23 -9.43 18.71
N VAL A 282 -14.57 -9.40 17.42
CA VAL A 282 -14.78 -10.60 16.59
C VAL A 282 -13.73 -10.65 15.49
N VAL A 283 -13.03 -11.77 15.36
CA VAL A 283 -12.08 -12.07 14.29
C VAL A 283 -12.67 -13.19 13.43
N THR A 284 -12.75 -13.00 12.10
CA THR A 284 -13.55 -13.90 11.25
C THR A 284 -13.12 -13.90 9.78
N THR A 285 -13.61 -14.89 9.03
CA THR A 285 -13.56 -14.90 7.55
C THR A 285 -14.91 -14.45 6.97
N PRO A 286 -14.96 -13.79 5.79
CA PRO A 286 -16.19 -13.24 5.22
C PRO A 286 -17.34 -14.25 5.14
N GLY A 287 -17.04 -15.48 4.71
CA GLY A 287 -18.03 -16.54 4.57
C GLY A 287 -18.60 -17.05 5.90
N ARG A 288 -17.84 -16.99 7.01
CA ARG A 288 -18.33 -17.41 8.33
C ARG A 288 -19.06 -16.28 9.06
N LEU A 289 -18.67 -15.04 8.84
CA LEU A 289 -19.44 -13.88 9.29
C LEU A 289 -20.89 -13.93 8.77
N VAL A 290 -21.08 -14.25 7.49
CA VAL A 290 -22.42 -14.39 6.89
C VAL A 290 -23.22 -15.54 7.52
N ASP A 291 -22.62 -16.72 7.74
CA ASP A 291 -23.28 -17.82 8.46
C ASP A 291 -23.83 -17.33 9.82
N HIS A 292 -23.00 -16.63 10.61
CA HIS A 292 -23.41 -16.18 11.93
C HIS A 292 -24.46 -15.07 11.89
N LEU A 293 -24.38 -14.12 10.96
CA LEU A 293 -25.37 -13.05 10.78
C LEU A 293 -26.77 -13.58 10.45
N HIS A 294 -26.87 -14.74 9.78
CA HIS A 294 -28.16 -15.36 9.46
C HIS A 294 -28.62 -16.36 10.53
N ALA A 295 -27.73 -17.23 11.03
CA ALA A 295 -28.10 -18.35 11.89
C ALA A 295 -28.01 -18.07 13.40
N THR A 296 -27.30 -17.02 13.85
CA THR A 296 -27.05 -16.78 15.28
C THR A 296 -28.02 -15.76 15.86
N LYS A 297 -29.12 -16.25 16.47
CA LYS A 297 -30.15 -15.40 17.07
C LYS A 297 -29.54 -14.43 18.10
N GLY A 298 -29.69 -13.13 17.86
CA GLY A 298 -29.20 -12.05 18.73
C GLY A 298 -27.79 -11.56 18.46
N PHE A 299 -26.99 -12.25 17.64
CA PHE A 299 -25.74 -11.69 17.12
C PHE A 299 -26.05 -10.54 16.15
N CYS A 300 -25.51 -9.35 16.39
CA CYS A 300 -25.67 -8.22 15.47
C CYS A 300 -24.55 -7.18 15.63
N LEU A 301 -24.27 -6.47 14.54
CA LEU A 301 -23.23 -5.44 14.46
C LEU A 301 -23.75 -4.02 14.77
N LYS A 302 -24.92 -3.90 15.41
CA LYS A 302 -25.59 -2.61 15.74
C LYS A 302 -24.81 -1.70 16.71
N SER A 303 -23.68 -2.15 17.25
CA SER A 303 -22.80 -1.36 18.12
C SER A 303 -21.35 -1.35 17.63
N LEU A 304 -21.12 -1.71 16.35
CA LEU A 304 -19.80 -1.70 15.74
C LEU A 304 -19.23 -0.27 15.66
N LYS A 305 -17.99 -0.12 16.09
CA LYS A 305 -17.17 1.11 15.99
C LYS A 305 -16.00 0.96 15.03
N PHE A 306 -15.44 -0.24 14.94
CA PHE A 306 -14.27 -0.55 14.12
C PHE A 306 -14.57 -1.72 13.19
N LEU A 307 -14.40 -1.49 11.88
CA LEU A 307 -14.27 -2.55 10.89
C LEU A 307 -12.82 -2.53 10.40
N VAL A 308 -12.14 -3.67 10.48
CA VAL A 308 -10.79 -3.88 9.96
C VAL A 308 -10.87 -4.98 8.91
N ILE A 309 -10.24 -4.75 7.76
CA ILE A 309 -10.09 -5.72 6.68
C ILE A 309 -8.58 -5.88 6.49
N ASP A 310 -8.01 -7.01 6.92
CA ASP A 310 -6.57 -7.31 6.80
C ASP A 310 -6.34 -8.27 5.62
N GLU A 311 -5.22 -8.08 4.90
CA GLU A 311 -5.00 -8.65 3.55
C GLU A 311 -6.21 -8.41 2.62
N ALA A 312 -6.65 -7.13 2.57
CA ALA A 312 -7.84 -6.68 1.84
C ALA A 312 -7.73 -6.86 0.32
N ASP A 313 -6.52 -6.85 -0.22
CA ASP A 313 -6.16 -7.26 -1.58
C ASP A 313 -6.64 -8.69 -1.87
N ARG A 314 -6.22 -9.67 -1.06
CA ARG A 314 -6.62 -11.08 -1.22
C ARG A 314 -8.12 -11.30 -1.09
N ILE A 315 -8.78 -10.54 -0.21
CA ILE A 315 -10.24 -10.56 -0.05
C ILE A 315 -10.93 -10.03 -1.32
N MET A 316 -10.38 -8.99 -1.94
CA MET A 316 -10.90 -8.41 -3.17
C MET A 316 -10.67 -9.32 -4.39
N ASP A 317 -9.49 -9.94 -4.51
CA ASP A 317 -9.18 -10.92 -5.57
C ASP A 317 -10.15 -12.11 -5.55
N ALA A 318 -10.37 -12.70 -4.37
CA ALA A 318 -11.32 -13.80 -4.21
C ALA A 318 -12.76 -13.39 -4.56
N PHE A 319 -13.14 -12.13 -4.31
CA PHE A 319 -14.44 -11.59 -4.70
C PHE A 319 -14.55 -11.37 -6.22
N PHE A 320 -13.49 -10.85 -6.86
CA PHE A 320 -13.45 -10.69 -8.32
C PHE A 320 -13.48 -12.03 -9.06
N GLN A 321 -12.69 -13.01 -8.64
CA GLN A 321 -12.68 -14.36 -9.22
C GLN A 321 -14.09 -14.96 -9.22
N LYS A 322 -14.76 -14.97 -8.06
CA LYS A 322 -16.14 -15.46 -7.91
C LYS A 322 -17.17 -14.67 -8.74
N ARG A 323 -16.92 -13.39 -9.02
CA ARG A 323 -17.77 -12.56 -9.89
C ARG A 323 -17.53 -12.82 -11.39
N LEU A 324 -16.39 -13.37 -11.77
CA LEU A 324 -16.02 -13.66 -13.16
C LEU A 324 -16.40 -15.09 -13.60
N GLU A 325 -16.57 -16.03 -12.67
CA GLU A 325 -17.07 -17.40 -12.94
C GLU A 325 -18.31 -17.45 -13.89
N PRO A 326 -19.35 -16.60 -13.75
CA PRO A 326 -20.51 -16.63 -14.65
C PRO A 326 -20.23 -16.19 -16.10
N PHE A 327 -19.11 -15.52 -16.35
CA PHE A 327 -18.73 -15.00 -17.67
C PHE A 327 -17.66 -15.86 -18.37
N GLY A 328 -16.98 -16.75 -17.63
CA GLY A 328 -15.82 -17.51 -18.11
C GLY A 328 -16.13 -18.87 -18.78
N GLN A 329 -17.36 -19.38 -18.69
CA GLN A 329 -17.71 -20.71 -19.23
C GLN A 329 -18.56 -20.64 -20.50
N PRO A 330 -17.97 -20.80 -21.70
CA PRO A 330 -18.75 -21.22 -22.87
C PRO A 330 -19.27 -22.63 -22.63
N ARG A 331 -20.57 -22.79 -22.38
CA ARG A 331 -21.24 -24.08 -22.33
C ARG A 331 -21.14 -24.77 -23.69
N ARG A 332 -20.10 -25.59 -23.88
CA ARG A 332 -20.08 -26.61 -24.93
C ARG A 332 -21.06 -27.71 -24.56
N GLU A 333 -22.32 -27.51 -24.95
CA GLU A 333 -23.31 -28.58 -24.95
C GLU A 333 -22.86 -29.64 -25.96
N THR A 334 -22.19 -30.69 -25.47
CA THR A 334 -21.80 -31.82 -26.29
C THR A 334 -23.03 -32.67 -26.59
N SER A 335 -23.79 -32.26 -27.61
CA SER A 335 -24.89 -33.01 -28.18
C SER A 335 -24.36 -34.34 -28.76
N LYS A 336 -24.25 -35.37 -27.92
CA LYS A 336 -23.98 -36.74 -28.39
C LYS A 336 -25.21 -37.24 -29.15
N SER A 337 -25.16 -37.06 -30.46
CA SER A 337 -26.14 -37.61 -31.39
C SER A 337 -26.30 -39.11 -31.15
N ALA A 338 -27.55 -39.55 -30.97
CA ALA A 338 -27.90 -40.96 -30.86
C ALA A 338 -27.89 -41.60 -32.26
N ALA A 339 -26.70 -41.99 -32.72
CA ALA A 339 -26.54 -42.76 -33.96
C ALA A 339 -27.07 -44.20 -33.75
N GLY A 340 -28.33 -44.42 -34.08
CA GLY A 340 -28.94 -45.75 -34.09
C GLY A 340 -28.52 -46.56 -35.32
N VAL A 341 -28.12 -47.83 -35.12
CA VAL A 341 -27.96 -48.83 -36.17
C VAL A 341 -28.57 -50.15 -35.67
N HIS A 342 -29.41 -50.77 -36.49
CA HIS A 342 -30.08 -52.04 -36.20
C HIS A 342 -29.35 -53.25 -36.79
N THR A 343 -29.10 -54.27 -35.95
CA THR A 343 -29.17 -55.73 -36.24
C THR A 343 -29.44 -56.41 -34.88
N ALA A 344 -30.42 -57.31 -34.68
CA ALA A 344 -30.70 -58.60 -35.32
C ALA A 344 -29.56 -59.63 -35.12
N SER A 345 -29.77 -60.86 -34.63
CA SER A 345 -30.98 -61.51 -34.08
C SER A 345 -30.63 -62.90 -33.51
N ASN A 346 -31.23 -63.35 -32.39
CA ASN A 346 -31.88 -64.68 -32.20
C ASN A 346 -32.08 -65.09 -30.73
N LEU A 347 -33.12 -65.90 -30.54
CA LEU A 347 -33.54 -66.66 -29.35
C LEU A 347 -32.87 -68.07 -29.32
N PRO A 348 -33.06 -68.94 -28.29
CA PRO A 348 -34.03 -68.86 -27.16
C PRO A 348 -33.44 -68.58 -25.79
#